data_AF-A0A838BBZ5-F1
#
_entry.id   AF-A0A838BBZ5-F1
#
_cell.length_a   1.000
_cell.length_b   1.000
_cell.length_c   1.000
_cell.angle_alpha   90.00
_cell.angle_beta   90.00
_cell.angle_gamma   90.00
#
_symmetry.space_group_name_H-M   'P 1'
#
loop_
_entity.id
_entity.type
_entity.pdbx_description
1 polymer ?
#
loop_
_entity_poly.entity_id
_entity_poly.type
_entity_poly.pdbx_seq_one_letter_code
_entity_poly.pdbx_strand_id
1 'polypeptide(L)'
;MADASSGNFGCQRCWPVSPDDAWEARAGLSHQATLIDESHLIASVLGCPVCSQRFVSVFIETVDWVGGDDPQCWVQLPLTPDEAERLTREPVTEADLHGLGGGRRSLLKGFLRGGVEKCMWTKGLSIGWHD
;
A
#
# COMPACT_ATOMS: atom_id res chain seq x y z
N MET A 1 -1.02 -10.07 29.72
CA MET A 1 -1.51 -8.87 29.01
C MET A 1 -0.35 -8.40 28.14
N ALA A 2 -0.39 -8.66 26.84
CA ALA A 2 0.70 -8.30 25.92
C ALA A 2 0.41 -6.90 25.37
N ASP A 3 1.32 -5.98 25.67
CA ASP A 3 1.33 -4.59 25.22
C ASP A 3 1.75 -4.55 23.74
N ALA A 4 0.83 -4.19 22.84
CA ALA A 4 1.07 -4.04 21.41
C ALA A 4 1.49 -2.60 21.09
N SER A 5 2.67 -2.20 21.57
CA SER A 5 3.19 -0.84 21.37
C SER A 5 4.66 -0.86 20.91
N SER A 6 4.88 -0.78 19.59
CA SER A 6 6.16 -0.49 18.89
C SER A 6 7.23 -1.62 18.86
N GLY A 7 7.93 -1.91 17.77
CA GLY A 7 8.05 -1.11 16.55
C GLY A 7 9.09 -1.65 15.56
N ASN A 8 8.76 -2.73 14.83
CA ASN A 8 9.35 -2.93 13.52
C ASN A 8 8.33 -3.61 12.60
N PHE A 9 7.90 -2.90 11.57
CA PHE A 9 7.06 -3.46 10.52
C PHE A 9 7.93 -4.25 9.54
N GLY A 10 7.51 -5.48 9.27
CA GLY A 10 8.18 -6.36 8.32
C GLY A 10 9.58 -6.81 8.75
N CYS A 11 10.16 -7.68 7.92
CA CYS A 11 11.55 -8.11 8.01
C CYS A 11 12.35 -7.57 6.81
N GLN A 12 13.67 -7.77 6.82
CA GLN A 12 14.57 -7.32 5.73
C GLN A 12 14.16 -7.85 4.34
N ARG A 13 13.41 -8.96 4.27
CA ARG A 13 12.94 -9.53 3.00
C ARG A 13 11.68 -8.89 2.42
N CYS A 14 10.88 -8.21 3.24
CA CYS A 14 9.61 -7.62 2.79
C CYS A 14 9.52 -6.12 3.01
N TRP A 15 10.34 -5.55 3.90
CA TRP A 15 10.33 -4.13 4.23
C TRP A 15 11.76 -3.61 4.55
N PRO A 16 12.70 -3.76 3.60
CA PRO A 16 14.07 -3.25 3.77
C PRO A 16 14.09 -1.72 3.92
N VAL A 17 15.26 -1.18 4.23
CA VAL A 17 15.44 0.26 4.51
C VAL A 17 15.41 1.11 3.23
N SER A 18 15.82 0.56 2.08
CA SER A 18 15.77 1.25 0.79
C SER A 18 14.36 1.19 0.20
N PRO A 19 13.80 2.31 -0.31
CA PRO A 19 12.49 2.29 -0.94
C PRO A 19 12.48 1.44 -2.21
N ASP A 20 13.53 1.50 -3.02
CA ASP A 20 13.64 0.70 -4.25
C ASP A 20 13.70 -0.80 -3.91
N ASP A 21 14.51 -1.21 -2.93
CA ASP A 21 14.56 -2.61 -2.49
C ASP A 21 13.22 -3.06 -1.92
N ALA A 22 12.47 -2.17 -1.27
CA ALA A 22 11.15 -2.49 -0.73
C ALA A 22 10.12 -2.66 -1.83
N TRP A 23 10.24 -1.89 -2.92
CA TRP A 23 9.43 -2.06 -4.11
C TRP A 23 9.70 -3.40 -4.79
N GLU A 24 10.96 -3.77 -4.97
CA GLU A 24 11.32 -5.08 -5.53
C GLU A 24 10.86 -6.22 -4.61
N ALA A 25 11.03 -6.08 -3.30
CA ALA A 25 10.59 -7.05 -2.30
C ALA A 25 9.06 -7.28 -2.32
N ARG A 26 8.27 -6.29 -2.77
CA ARG A 26 6.81 -6.42 -2.91
C ARG A 26 6.41 -7.59 -3.78
N ALA A 27 7.18 -7.91 -4.84
CA ALA A 27 6.89 -9.03 -5.73
C ALA A 27 6.93 -10.40 -5.04
N GLY A 28 7.64 -10.51 -3.91
CA GLY A 28 7.70 -11.72 -3.09
C GLY A 28 6.56 -11.87 -2.08
N LEU A 29 5.60 -10.93 -2.04
CA LEU A 29 4.46 -11.00 -1.13
C LEU A 29 3.34 -11.84 -1.73
N SER A 30 2.66 -12.59 -0.87
CA SER A 30 1.49 -13.37 -1.26
C SER A 30 0.23 -12.53 -1.17
N HIS A 31 -0.60 -12.56 -2.23
CA HIS A 31 -1.92 -11.96 -2.20
C HIS A 31 -2.82 -12.71 -1.19
N GLN A 32 -3.49 -11.98 -0.31
CA GLN A 32 -4.36 -12.55 0.74
C GLN A 32 -5.84 -12.20 0.53
N ALA A 33 -6.15 -10.97 0.10
CA ALA A 33 -7.51 -10.54 -0.17
C ALA A 33 -7.53 -9.33 -1.12
N THR A 34 -8.57 -9.25 -1.95
CA THR A 34 -8.93 -8.04 -2.68
C THR A 34 -9.97 -7.27 -1.86
N LEU A 35 -9.75 -5.98 -1.66
CA LEU A 35 -10.63 -5.10 -0.88
C LEU A 35 -11.50 -4.24 -1.80
N ILE A 36 -10.88 -3.65 -2.82
CA ILE A 36 -11.50 -2.81 -3.86
C ILE A 36 -10.90 -3.26 -5.19
N ASP A 37 -11.73 -3.43 -6.21
CA ASP A 37 -11.36 -3.87 -7.56
C ASP A 37 -12.10 -3.02 -8.60
N GLU A 38 -11.71 -1.76 -8.68
CA GLU A 38 -12.24 -0.78 -9.62
C GLU A 38 -11.16 -0.43 -10.66
N SER A 39 -11.55 0.03 -11.84
CA SER A 39 -10.62 0.29 -12.95
C SER A 39 -9.46 1.19 -12.55
N HIS A 40 -9.73 2.24 -11.78
CA HIS A 40 -8.76 3.26 -11.39
C HIS A 40 -8.34 3.19 -9.92
N LEU A 41 -8.92 2.24 -9.16
CA LEU A 41 -8.61 2.04 -7.75
C LEU A 41 -8.65 0.55 -7.41
N ILE A 42 -7.48 -0.01 -7.10
CA ILE A 42 -7.38 -1.39 -6.65
C ILE A 42 -6.72 -1.42 -5.28
N ALA A 43 -7.40 -1.98 -4.29
CA ALA A 43 -6.85 -2.17 -2.95
C ALA A 43 -6.81 -3.66 -2.62
N SER A 44 -5.66 -4.13 -2.11
CA SER A 44 -5.46 -5.53 -1.72
C SER A 44 -4.66 -5.66 -0.44
N VAL A 45 -4.87 -6.77 0.27
CA VAL A 45 -4.02 -7.20 1.39
C VAL A 45 -2.97 -8.17 0.87
N LEU A 46 -1.71 -7.84 1.11
CA LEU A 46 -0.55 -8.68 0.80
C LEU A 46 0.10 -9.17 2.09
N GLY A 47 0.69 -10.36 2.08
CA GLY A 47 1.36 -10.95 3.23
C GLY A 47 2.78 -11.40 2.91
N CYS A 48 3.71 -11.10 3.81
CA CYS A 48 5.05 -11.68 3.76
C CYS A 48 4.97 -13.17 4.15
N PRO A 49 5.41 -14.10 3.28
CA PRO A 49 5.37 -15.53 3.60
C PRO A 49 6.40 -15.94 4.67
N VAL A 50 7.32 -15.05 5.06
CA VAL A 50 8.42 -15.35 6.00
C VAL A 50 8.11 -14.86 7.41
N CYS A 51 7.66 -13.61 7.56
CA CYS A 51 7.42 -13.00 8.88
C CYS A 51 5.94 -12.74 9.17
N SER A 52 5.04 -13.12 8.26
CA SER A 52 3.59 -12.91 8.38
C SER A 52 3.15 -11.44 8.46
N GLN A 53 4.06 -10.48 8.27
CA GLN A 53 3.70 -9.06 8.15
C GLN A 53 2.72 -8.89 6.99
N ARG A 54 1.59 -8.24 7.27
CA ARG A 54 0.60 -7.87 6.27
C ARG A 54 0.74 -6.42 5.87
N PHE A 55 0.38 -6.13 4.63
CA PHE A 55 0.42 -4.82 4.03
C PHE A 55 -0.89 -4.58 3.30
N VAL A 56 -1.38 -3.35 3.32
CA VAL A 56 -2.32 -2.90 2.30
C VAL A 56 -1.49 -2.37 1.13
N SER A 57 -1.87 -2.77 -0.08
CA SER A 57 -1.35 -2.25 -1.34
C SER A 57 -2.50 -1.59 -2.07
N VAL A 58 -2.40 -0.29 -2.29
CA VAL A 58 -3.38 0.49 -3.05
C VAL A 58 -2.73 0.94 -4.35
N PHE A 59 -3.39 0.68 -5.47
CA PHE A 59 -3.10 1.22 -6.78
C PHE A 59 -4.14 2.29 -7.09
N ILE A 60 -3.68 3.39 -7.69
CA ILE A 60 -4.52 4.52 -8.09
C ILE A 60 -4.04 4.99 -9.46
N GLU A 61 -4.97 5.12 -10.39
CA GLU A 61 -4.79 5.76 -11.68
C GLU A 61 -5.59 7.06 -11.72
N THR A 62 -5.01 8.13 -12.23
CA THR A 62 -5.73 9.38 -12.50
C THR A 62 -5.90 9.52 -14.00
N VAL A 63 -7.13 9.42 -14.52
CA VAL A 63 -7.35 9.48 -15.97
C VAL A 63 -7.15 10.91 -16.49
N ASP A 64 -6.24 11.07 -17.44
CA ASP A 64 -6.07 12.27 -18.24
C ASP A 64 -6.78 12.12 -19.59
N TRP A 65 -8.03 12.57 -19.64
CA TRP A 65 -8.86 12.62 -20.84
C TRP A 65 -8.30 13.52 -21.97
N VAL A 66 -7.23 14.29 -21.74
CA VAL A 66 -6.64 15.19 -22.75
C VAL A 66 -5.45 14.55 -23.45
N GLY A 67 -4.53 13.94 -22.70
CA GLY A 67 -3.24 13.48 -23.22
C GLY A 67 -3.02 11.97 -23.23
N GLY A 68 -3.83 11.18 -22.51
CA GLY A 68 -3.67 9.73 -22.38
C GLY A 68 -2.38 9.28 -21.67
N ASP A 69 -1.68 10.21 -21.00
CA ASP A 69 -0.54 9.92 -20.11
C ASP A 69 -1.06 9.94 -18.68
N ASP A 70 -1.74 8.86 -18.31
CA ASP A 70 -2.46 8.70 -17.05
C ASP A 70 -1.47 8.45 -15.91
N PRO A 71 -1.32 9.37 -14.94
CA PRO A 71 -0.44 9.15 -13.81
C PRO A 71 -0.93 7.98 -12.97
N GLN A 72 -0.01 7.08 -12.65
CA GLN A 72 -0.30 5.89 -11.85
C GLN A 72 0.54 5.90 -10.59
N CYS A 73 -0.05 5.50 -9.47
CA CYS A 73 0.69 5.34 -8.23
C CYS A 73 0.26 4.11 -7.43
N TRP A 74 1.22 3.59 -6.67
CA TRP A 74 1.04 2.52 -5.71
C TRP A 74 1.49 3.01 -4.35
N VAL A 75 0.65 2.80 -3.35
CA VAL A 75 1.00 3.01 -1.95
C VAL A 75 0.95 1.66 -1.24
N GLN A 76 2.05 1.32 -0.58
CA GLN A 76 2.12 0.15 0.29
C GLN A 76 2.33 0.59 1.73
N LEU A 77 1.46 0.13 2.63
CA LEU A 77 1.49 0.47 4.04
C LEU A 77 1.46 -0.82 4.88
N PRO A 78 2.38 -1.01 5.83
CA PRO A 78 2.32 -2.15 6.73
C PRO A 78 1.17 -2.00 7.73
N LEU A 79 0.39 -3.06 7.88
CA LEU A 79 -0.78 -3.13 8.75
C LEU A 79 -0.41 -3.67 10.13
N THR A 80 -1.13 -3.23 11.16
CA THR A 80 -1.16 -3.98 12.42
C THR A 80 -2.00 -5.26 12.23
N PRO A 81 -1.88 -6.26 13.13
CA PRO A 81 -2.76 -7.43 13.11
C PRO A 81 -4.25 -7.04 13.12
N ASP A 82 -4.64 -6.12 14.00
CA ASP A 82 -6.03 -5.65 14.14
C ASP A 82 -6.56 -4.99 12.87
N GLU A 83 -5.74 -4.16 12.22
CA GLU A 83 -6.12 -3.53 10.96
C GLU A 83 -6.28 -4.55 9.84
N ALA A 84 -5.35 -5.50 9.74
CA ALA A 84 -5.44 -6.53 8.72
C ALA A 84 -6.66 -7.44 8.93
N GLU A 85 -6.97 -7.81 10.18
CA GLU A 85 -8.17 -8.56 10.49
C GLU A 85 -9.43 -7.79 10.12
N ARG A 86 -9.53 -6.51 10.48
CA ARG A 86 -10.67 -5.66 10.14
C ARG A 86 -10.90 -5.59 8.63
N LEU A 87 -9.84 -5.31 7.85
CA LEU A 87 -9.94 -5.19 6.39
C LEU A 87 -10.36 -6.49 5.70
N THR A 88 -10.07 -7.66 6.29
CA THR A 88 -10.41 -8.96 5.69
C THR A 88 -11.79 -9.50 6.07
N ARG A 89 -12.50 -8.88 7.02
CA ARG A 89 -13.79 -9.38 7.55
C ARG A 89 -15.00 -8.70 6.94
N GLU A 90 -14.88 -7.43 6.59
CA GLU A 90 -15.99 -6.59 6.18
C GLU A 90 -15.70 -5.97 4.81
N PRO A 91 -16.73 -5.63 4.01
CA PRO A 91 -16.55 -4.77 2.84
C PRO A 91 -15.86 -3.47 3.26
N VAL A 92 -14.77 -3.14 2.56
CA VAL A 92 -13.94 -1.98 2.86
C VAL A 92 -14.34 -0.85 1.93
N THR A 93 -14.50 0.36 2.50
CA THR A 93 -14.67 1.59 1.73
C THR A 93 -13.35 2.35 1.61
N GLU A 94 -13.26 3.30 0.68
CA GLU A 94 -12.11 4.22 0.60
C GLU A 94 -11.86 4.97 1.92
N ALA A 95 -12.94 5.35 2.63
CA ALA A 95 -12.84 6.04 3.92
C ALA A 95 -12.13 5.18 4.98
N ASP A 96 -12.37 3.87 4.98
CA ASP A 96 -11.70 2.94 5.89
C ASP A 96 -10.20 2.86 5.62
N LEU A 97 -9.80 2.96 4.35
CA LEU A 97 -8.40 2.98 3.93
C LEU A 97 -7.71 4.29 4.37
N HIS A 98 -8.37 5.44 4.22
CA HIS A 98 -7.84 6.75 4.67
C HIS A 98 -7.56 6.81 6.17
N GLY A 99 -8.31 6.07 6.98
CA GLY A 99 -8.11 5.99 8.42
C GLY A 99 -6.88 5.16 8.85
N LEU A 100 -6.25 4.44 7.92
CA LEU A 100 -5.11 3.59 8.23
C LEU A 100 -3.83 4.41 8.40
N GLY A 101 -2.88 3.78 9.08
CA GLY A 101 -1.50 4.20 8.88
C GLY A 101 -1.02 5.40 9.67
N GLY A 102 -1.81 6.01 10.57
CA GLY A 102 -1.51 7.24 11.35
C GLY A 102 -0.03 7.67 11.46
N GLY A 103 0.55 8.24 10.40
CA GLY A 103 1.95 8.67 10.31
C GLY A 103 3.03 7.58 10.11
N ARG A 104 2.68 6.30 10.03
CA ARG A 104 3.59 5.17 9.75
C ARG A 104 4.23 5.29 8.38
N ARG A 105 5.48 4.82 8.29
CA ARG A 105 6.22 4.77 7.02
C ARG A 105 5.48 3.89 6.01
N SER A 106 5.17 4.47 4.86
CA SER A 106 4.61 3.80 3.69
C SER A 106 5.54 3.98 2.50
N LEU A 107 5.47 3.04 1.57
CA LEU A 107 6.18 3.09 0.30
C LEU A 107 5.27 3.69 -0.75
N LEU A 108 5.74 4.71 -1.45
CA LEU A 108 5.07 5.27 -2.62
C LEU A 108 5.91 4.96 -3.85
N LYS A 109 5.28 4.35 -4.85
CA LYS A 109 5.78 4.24 -6.22
C LYS A 109 4.84 5.02 -7.12
N GLY A 110 5.36 5.89 -7.98
CA GLY A 110 4.52 6.64 -8.92
C GLY A 110 5.19 6.80 -10.27
N PHE A 111 4.39 6.70 -11.32
CA PHE A 111 4.70 7.20 -12.65
C PHE A 111 3.99 8.53 -12.82
N LEU A 112 4.75 9.61 -12.71
CA LEU A 112 4.21 10.95 -12.94
C LEU A 112 4.25 11.27 -14.44
N ARG A 113 3.33 12.13 -14.86
CA ARG A 113 3.28 12.69 -16.20
C ARG A 113 4.68 13.09 -16.68
N GLY A 114 5.04 12.67 -17.90
CA GLY A 114 6.37 12.87 -18.47
C GLY A 114 7.39 11.79 -18.10
N GLY A 115 6.94 10.63 -17.61
CA GLY A 115 7.74 9.41 -17.48
C GLY A 115 8.73 9.38 -16.32
N VAL A 116 8.58 10.28 -15.33
CA VAL A 116 9.44 10.26 -14.15
C VAL A 116 8.88 9.29 -13.13
N GLU A 117 9.45 8.10 -13.12
CA GLU A 117 9.23 7.10 -12.08
C GLU A 117 9.90 7.55 -10.78
N LYS A 118 9.14 7.51 -9.68
CA LYS A 118 9.66 7.81 -8.34
C LYS A 118 9.28 6.69 -7.39
N CYS A 119 10.27 6.22 -6.63
CA CYS A 119 10.07 5.34 -5.50
C CYS A 119 10.61 6.01 -4.24
N MET A 120 9.78 6.20 -3.23
CA MET A 120 10.20 6.90 -2.02
C MET A 120 9.42 6.49 -0.78
N TRP A 121 10.01 6.75 0.37
CA TRP A 121 9.30 6.68 1.64
C TRP A 121 8.40 7.89 1.85
N THR A 122 7.18 7.62 2.28
CA THR A 122 6.22 8.63 2.74
C THR A 122 5.60 8.19 4.08
N LYS A 123 4.52 8.85 4.50
CA LYS A 123 3.80 8.55 5.74
C LYS A 123 2.31 8.39 5.50
N GLY A 124 1.71 7.39 6.15
CA GLY A 124 0.28 7.11 6.08
C GLY A 124 -0.14 6.57 4.71
N LEU A 125 -1.46 6.43 4.53
CA LEU A 125 -2.06 6.07 3.25
C LEU A 125 -2.69 7.32 2.64
N SER A 126 -2.14 7.80 1.53
CA SER A 126 -2.74 8.88 0.75
C SER A 126 -3.39 8.29 -0.48
N ILE A 127 -4.72 8.21 -0.47
CA ILE A 127 -5.50 7.96 -1.68
C ILE A 127 -5.75 9.33 -2.30
N GLY A 128 -5.15 9.57 -3.46
CA GLY A 128 -5.31 10.82 -4.21
C GLY A 128 -6.67 10.86 -4.93
N TRP A 129 -6.94 11.96 -5.64
CA TRP A 129 -8.07 12.00 -6.58
C TRP A 129 -7.88 10.98 -7.70
N HIS A 130 -8.91 10.20 -7.96
CA HIS A 130 -9.01 9.21 -9.03
C HIS A 130 -10.43 9.29 -9.61
N ASP A 131 -10.52 9.28 -10.95
CA ASP A 131 -11.74 9.25 -11.77
C ASP A 131 -11.31 8.83 -13.18
#